data_AF-A0A965QWD4-F1
#
_entry.id   AF-A0A965QWD4-F1
#
_cell.length_a   1.000
_cell.length_b   1.000
_cell.length_c   1.000
_cell.angle_alpha   90.00
_cell.angle_beta   90.00
_cell.angle_gamma   90.00
#
_symmetry.space_group_name_H-M   'P 1'
#
loop_
_entity.id
_entity.type
_entity.pdbx_description
1 polymer ?
#
loop_
_entity_poly.entity_id
_entity_poly.type
_entity_poly.pdbx_seq_one_letter_code
_entity_poly.pdbx_strand_id
1 'polypeptide(L)'
;MAATDNRSRRRSSHHRAAGLLLSAALAAIAYDRSSPGIVSAAETPSSYGAPAKVDTPILRVPMMKAPPTIDGVMQKGEWDDSAALSAMWYDFLQADFRYMAPPQTQVEVYAAYDKEHLYYAVTSPVFPLNSWFKARGRFPDVLSHPLYGILWDDKLEMELRPHDDLAEGFKLGLFRWDVNPIASYADWYWSQQTGQDFKWKSNAVIRSQVDRERWVVEFAIPFAALNYGNYAAGKPPIASPPADGTVARMAQG
;
A
#
# COMPACT_ATOMS: atom_id res chain seq x y z
N MET A 1 -50.68 21.55 35.92
CA MET A 1 -51.46 20.67 35.01
C MET A 1 -50.54 20.30 33.86
N ALA A 2 -50.18 19.06 33.54
CA ALA A 2 -50.35 17.76 34.17
C ALA A 2 -49.08 16.94 33.80
N ALA A 3 -48.63 16.12 34.75
CA ALA A 3 -47.53 15.17 34.58
C ALA A 3 -48.07 13.80 34.14
N THR A 4 -47.31 13.08 33.32
CA THR A 4 -47.40 11.63 33.05
C THR A 4 -45.99 11.22 32.61
N ASP A 5 -45.14 10.64 33.45
CA ASP A 5 -45.16 9.27 34.00
C ASP A 5 -45.47 8.21 32.96
N ASN A 6 -44.45 7.47 32.51
CA ASN A 6 -44.64 6.07 32.19
C ASN A 6 -43.38 5.25 32.47
N ARG A 7 -43.55 4.31 33.38
CA ARG A 7 -42.57 3.39 33.91
C ARG A 7 -42.28 2.24 32.93
N SER A 8 -41.03 1.78 33.02
CA SER A 8 -40.56 0.40 33.05
C SER A 8 -41.25 -0.68 32.19
N ARG A 9 -40.42 -1.38 31.40
CA ARG A 9 -40.48 -2.85 31.31
C ARG A 9 -39.09 -3.44 31.06
N ARG A 10 -38.59 -4.12 32.09
CA ARG A 10 -37.54 -5.14 32.03
C ARG A 10 -37.91 -6.20 30.99
N ARG A 11 -36.93 -6.66 30.20
CA ARG A 11 -36.74 -8.09 29.91
C ARG A 11 -35.26 -8.42 29.83
N SER A 12 -34.80 -9.08 30.89
CA SER A 12 -33.63 -9.93 30.93
C SER A 12 -33.89 -11.17 30.07
N SER A 13 -32.94 -11.54 29.20
CA SER A 13 -32.79 -12.92 28.76
C SER A 13 -31.32 -13.31 28.87
N HIS A 14 -31.09 -14.17 29.85
CA HIS A 14 -29.89 -14.96 30.02
C HIS A 14 -29.67 -15.85 28.80
N HIS A 15 -28.47 -15.81 28.22
CA HIS A 15 -27.90 -16.99 27.57
C HIS A 15 -26.59 -17.33 28.27
N ARG A 16 -26.67 -18.35 29.13
CA ARG A 16 -25.56 -19.24 29.50
C ARG A 16 -25.64 -20.44 28.56
N ALA A 17 -24.52 -20.81 27.94
CA ALA A 17 -24.15 -22.17 27.55
C ALA A 17 -22.66 -22.11 27.17
N ALA A 18 -21.79 -22.70 27.97
CA ALA A 18 -21.16 -24.00 27.69
C ALA A 18 -20.20 -23.89 26.48
N GLY A 19 -18.88 -23.88 26.66
CA GLY A 19 -18.12 -24.88 27.39
C GLY A 19 -17.96 -26.11 26.51
N LEU A 20 -17.01 -26.07 25.57
CA LEU A 20 -16.50 -27.27 24.92
C LEU A 20 -14.97 -27.17 24.83
N LEU A 21 -14.32 -27.81 25.80
CA LEU A 21 -12.95 -28.30 25.72
C LEU A 21 -12.97 -29.51 24.79
N LEU A 22 -12.22 -29.46 23.69
CA LEU A 22 -11.84 -30.65 22.94
C LEU A 22 -10.32 -30.72 22.91
N SER A 23 -9.77 -31.55 23.79
CA SER A 23 -8.44 -32.12 23.67
C SER A 23 -8.62 -33.56 23.22
N ALA A 24 -7.98 -33.98 22.12
CA ALA A 24 -7.40 -35.32 21.99
C ALA A 24 -6.66 -35.53 20.65
N ALA A 25 -5.47 -36.11 20.82
CA ALA A 25 -4.85 -37.18 20.05
C ALA A 25 -4.22 -36.87 18.68
N LEU A 26 -2.89 -36.92 18.71
CA LEU A 26 -2.01 -37.35 17.62
C LEU A 26 -2.54 -38.59 16.90
N ALA A 27 -2.57 -38.53 15.57
CA ALA A 27 -2.46 -39.69 14.71
C ALA A 27 -1.15 -39.53 13.91
N ALA A 28 -0.21 -40.45 14.12
CA ALA A 28 0.97 -40.58 13.28
C ALA A 28 0.54 -41.26 11.97
N ILE A 29 0.58 -40.52 10.86
CA ILE A 29 0.51 -41.09 9.51
C ILE A 29 1.95 -41.22 9.02
N ALA A 30 2.40 -42.47 8.86
CA ALA A 30 3.58 -42.79 8.08
C ALA A 30 3.27 -42.52 6.61
N TYR A 31 3.87 -41.47 6.03
CA TYR A 31 3.82 -41.20 4.61
C TYR A 31 5.13 -41.63 3.95
N ASP A 32 4.96 -42.38 2.87
CA ASP A 32 5.98 -42.98 2.03
C ASP A 32 6.96 -41.92 1.47
N ARG A 33 8.26 -42.22 1.59
CA ARG A 33 9.37 -41.40 1.09
C ARG A 33 9.74 -41.85 -0.32
N SER A 34 9.03 -41.34 -1.31
CA SER A 34 9.53 -41.26 -2.68
C SER A 34 9.19 -39.89 -3.28
N SER A 35 10.00 -38.89 -2.92
CA SER A 35 9.84 -37.52 -3.38
C SER A 35 10.12 -37.41 -4.89
N PRO A 36 9.19 -36.91 -5.72
CA PRO A 36 9.57 -36.29 -6.99
C PRO A 36 10.48 -35.09 -6.69
N GLY A 37 11.55 -34.96 -7.46
CA GLY A 37 12.62 -33.99 -7.24
C GLY A 37 12.08 -32.59 -6.98
N ILE A 38 12.25 -32.11 -5.75
CA ILE A 38 12.05 -30.71 -5.39
C ILE A 38 13.13 -29.94 -6.14
N VAL A 39 12.74 -29.22 -7.19
CA VAL A 39 13.53 -28.10 -7.66
C VAL A 39 13.44 -27.05 -6.56
N SER A 40 14.41 -27.07 -5.66
CA SER A 40 14.65 -25.97 -4.75
C SER A 40 14.96 -24.77 -5.63
N ALA A 41 14.08 -23.76 -5.62
CA ALA A 41 14.52 -22.43 -6.00
C ALA A 41 15.65 -22.10 -5.04
N ALA A 42 16.88 -22.03 -5.55
CA ALA A 42 18.00 -21.56 -4.76
C ALA A 42 17.72 -20.10 -4.41
N GLU A 43 17.15 -19.87 -3.22
CA GLU A 43 17.18 -18.56 -2.60
C GLU A 43 18.65 -18.21 -2.41
N THR A 44 19.18 -17.39 -3.32
CA THR A 44 20.41 -16.66 -3.06
C THR A 44 20.21 -15.92 -1.74
N PRO A 45 21.06 -16.11 -0.72
CA PRO A 45 20.83 -15.52 0.59
C PRO A 45 20.77 -14.00 0.44
N SER A 46 19.59 -13.42 0.67
CA SER A 46 19.49 -11.99 0.92
C SER A 46 20.18 -11.71 2.25
N SER A 47 21.44 -11.32 2.19
CA SER A 47 22.14 -10.62 3.28
C SER A 47 22.30 -11.39 4.61
N TYR A 48 23.25 -12.34 4.67
CA TYR A 48 23.90 -12.75 5.93
C TYR A 48 25.25 -12.03 6.13
N GLY A 49 25.29 -10.72 5.86
CA GLY A 49 26.39 -9.84 6.25
C GLY A 49 26.04 -9.07 7.52
N ALA A 50 27.02 -8.35 8.09
CA ALA A 50 26.70 -7.26 9.01
C ALA A 50 25.66 -6.34 8.34
N PRO A 51 24.67 -5.77 9.08
CA PRO A 51 23.64 -4.91 8.50
C PRO A 51 24.29 -3.92 7.55
N ALA A 52 23.85 -3.91 6.29
CA ALA A 52 24.38 -2.96 5.33
C ALA A 52 24.16 -1.55 5.90
N LYS A 53 25.25 -0.84 6.20
CA LYS A 53 25.24 0.61 6.34
C LYS A 53 25.08 1.19 4.93
N VAL A 54 23.91 1.00 4.35
CA VAL A 54 23.47 1.86 3.26
C VAL A 54 22.90 3.09 3.95
N ASP A 55 23.54 4.24 3.74
CA ASP A 55 23.08 5.54 4.28
C ASP A 55 21.68 5.93 3.77
N THR A 56 21.07 5.12 2.90
CA THR A 56 19.70 5.28 2.42
C THR A 56 19.06 3.89 2.21
N PRO A 57 17.86 3.61 2.74
CA PRO A 57 17.14 2.40 2.41
C PRO A 57 16.84 2.38 0.91
N ILE A 58 17.27 1.31 0.24
CA ILE A 58 17.05 1.12 -1.19
C ILE A 58 16.08 -0.03 -1.37
N LEU A 59 14.95 0.24 -2.07
CA LEU A 59 14.05 -0.80 -2.55
C LEU A 59 14.37 -1.06 -4.02
N ARG A 60 14.84 -2.26 -4.35
CA ARG A 60 15.01 -2.68 -5.74
C ARG A 60 13.68 -3.21 -6.24
N VAL A 61 13.09 -2.55 -7.22
CA VAL A 61 11.79 -2.93 -7.79
C VAL A 61 12.04 -3.85 -8.98
N PRO A 62 11.68 -5.14 -8.94
CA PRO A 62 11.96 -6.11 -10.00
C PRO A 62 10.96 -6.03 -11.16
N MET A 63 11.36 -6.53 -12.32
CA MET A 63 10.45 -6.75 -13.45
C MET A 63 9.65 -8.05 -13.22
N MET A 64 8.33 -8.01 -13.38
CA MET A 64 7.48 -9.19 -13.20
C MET A 64 7.46 -10.08 -14.44
N LYS A 65 7.30 -11.39 -14.23
CA LYS A 65 7.06 -12.35 -15.32
C LYS A 65 5.66 -12.19 -15.91
N ALA A 66 4.67 -11.88 -15.06
CA ALA A 66 3.29 -11.63 -15.44
C ALA A 66 2.76 -10.45 -14.61
N PRO A 67 2.04 -9.50 -15.23
CA PRO A 67 1.46 -8.38 -14.51
C PRO A 67 0.31 -8.85 -13.58
N PRO A 68 0.13 -8.20 -12.42
CA PRO A 68 -0.98 -8.50 -11.51
C PRO A 68 -2.29 -7.97 -12.09
N THR A 69 -3.39 -8.58 -11.67
CA THR A 69 -4.74 -8.08 -11.91
C THR A 69 -5.04 -7.01 -10.89
N ILE A 70 -5.27 -5.78 -11.35
CA ILE A 70 -5.64 -4.69 -10.45
C ILE A 70 -7.14 -4.77 -10.17
N ASP A 71 -7.52 -5.49 -9.11
CA ASP A 71 -8.92 -5.69 -8.70
C ASP A 71 -9.19 -5.32 -7.22
N GLY A 72 -8.15 -4.98 -6.46
CA GLY A 72 -8.20 -4.64 -5.04
C GLY A 72 -7.99 -5.84 -4.13
N VAL A 73 -7.67 -7.02 -4.68
CA VAL A 73 -7.45 -8.26 -3.94
C VAL A 73 -6.11 -8.86 -4.33
N MET A 74 -5.20 -8.97 -3.37
CA MET A 74 -3.93 -9.67 -3.61
C MET A 74 -4.14 -11.19 -3.58
N GLN A 75 -4.18 -11.83 -4.75
CA GLN A 75 -4.29 -13.29 -4.82
C GLN A 75 -2.96 -13.97 -4.47
N LYS A 76 -3.06 -15.21 -3.99
CA LYS A 76 -1.86 -16.01 -3.68
C LYS A 76 -1.02 -16.23 -4.95
N GLY A 77 0.26 -15.89 -4.88
CA GLY A 77 1.21 -16.10 -5.98
C GLY A 77 1.31 -14.92 -6.96
N GLU A 78 0.35 -13.99 -6.93
CA GLU A 78 0.28 -12.89 -7.88
C GLU A 78 1.41 -11.87 -7.71
N TRP A 79 1.78 -11.60 -6.46
CA TRP A 79 2.80 -10.63 -6.08
C TRP A 79 4.14 -11.28 -5.67
N ASP A 80 4.32 -12.59 -5.93
CA ASP A 80 5.53 -13.34 -5.50
C ASP A 80 6.82 -12.86 -6.20
N ASP A 81 6.70 -12.31 -7.42
CA ASP A 81 7.82 -11.75 -8.19
C ASP A 81 8.07 -10.26 -7.87
N SER A 82 7.41 -9.69 -6.86
CA SER A 82 7.56 -8.28 -6.46
C SER A 82 8.58 -8.09 -5.33
N ALA A 83 9.05 -6.86 -5.15
CA ALA A 83 9.73 -6.47 -3.93
C ALA A 83 8.71 -6.12 -2.85
N ALA A 84 8.94 -6.56 -1.61
CA ALA A 84 8.10 -6.25 -0.47
C ALA A 84 8.86 -5.44 0.59
N LEU A 85 8.17 -4.49 1.21
CA LEU A 85 8.65 -3.68 2.33
C LEU A 85 7.62 -3.69 3.46
N SER A 86 8.09 -3.76 4.70
CA SER A 86 7.29 -3.63 5.92
C SER A 86 8.09 -2.82 6.95
N ALA A 87 7.72 -2.89 8.23
CA ALA A 87 8.38 -2.17 9.34
C ALA A 87 8.36 -0.63 9.20
N MET A 88 7.25 -0.10 8.71
CA MET A 88 6.91 1.33 8.69
C MET A 88 6.91 1.96 10.08
N TRP A 89 7.17 3.27 10.13
CA TRP A 89 7.25 4.05 11.36
C TRP A 89 6.00 4.92 11.50
N TYR A 90 5.61 5.22 12.74
CA TYR A 90 4.63 6.26 12.98
C TYR A 90 5.27 7.63 12.99
N ASP A 91 4.63 8.57 12.28
CA ASP A 91 4.86 10.00 12.48
C ASP A 91 3.73 10.56 13.36
N PHE A 92 4.11 11.05 14.55
CA PHE A 92 3.20 11.74 15.46
C PHE A 92 3.14 13.25 15.14
N LEU A 93 2.96 13.59 13.87
CA LEU A 93 2.76 14.95 13.33
C LEU A 93 3.96 15.91 13.41
N GLN A 94 5.19 15.40 13.45
CA GLN A 94 6.40 16.26 13.52
C GLN A 94 7.60 15.70 12.73
N ALA A 95 7.37 14.82 11.75
CA ALA A 95 8.43 14.05 11.11
C ALA A 95 9.30 13.32 12.15
N ASP A 96 8.67 12.87 13.24
CA ASP A 96 9.35 12.28 14.38
C ASP A 96 9.26 10.76 14.33
N PHE A 97 10.05 10.20 13.42
CA PHE A 97 10.17 8.76 13.21
C PHE A 97 11.07 8.18 14.31
N ARG A 98 10.50 7.99 15.51
CA ARG A 98 11.17 7.29 16.63
C ARG A 98 10.58 5.92 16.93
N TYR A 99 9.35 5.67 16.49
CA TYR A 99 8.60 4.48 16.85
C TYR A 99 8.17 3.72 15.61
N MET A 100 8.65 2.49 15.47
CA MET A 100 8.12 1.55 14.51
C MET A 100 6.64 1.29 14.82
N ALA A 101 5.81 1.18 13.79
CA ALA A 101 4.41 0.82 13.95
C ALA A 101 4.34 -0.56 14.64
N PRO A 102 3.42 -0.77 15.59
CA PRO A 102 3.26 -2.07 16.22
C PRO A 102 2.74 -3.10 15.19
N PRO A 103 3.00 -4.40 15.40
CA PRO A 103 2.65 -5.44 14.43
C PRO A 103 1.18 -5.44 13.98
N GLN A 104 0.27 -5.00 14.86
CA GLN A 104 -1.17 -4.97 14.60
C GLN A 104 -1.61 -3.91 13.57
N THR A 105 -0.76 -2.93 13.31
CA THR A 105 -1.01 -1.80 12.40
C THR A 105 0.05 -1.75 11.29
N GLN A 106 0.87 -2.80 11.18
CA GLN A 106 1.99 -2.81 10.29
C GLN A 106 1.52 -2.94 8.84
N VAL A 107 1.82 -1.94 8.04
CA VAL A 107 1.55 -1.93 6.60
C VAL A 107 2.64 -2.72 5.87
N GLU A 108 2.23 -3.44 4.83
CA GLU A 108 3.11 -4.10 3.87
C GLU A 108 2.92 -3.43 2.50
N VAL A 109 4.02 -3.18 1.82
CA VAL A 109 4.08 -2.50 0.52
C VAL A 109 4.75 -3.43 -0.47
N TYR A 110 4.16 -3.57 -1.65
CA TYR A 110 4.68 -4.37 -2.75
C TYR A 110 4.92 -3.49 -3.95
N ALA A 111 6.02 -3.70 -4.66
CA ALA A 111 6.34 -2.94 -5.86
C ALA A 111 7.01 -3.85 -6.89
N ALA A 112 6.60 -3.69 -8.15
CA ALA A 112 7.22 -4.35 -9.29
C ALA A 112 6.93 -3.56 -10.57
N TYR A 113 7.45 -3.96 -11.71
CA TYR A 113 7.12 -3.30 -12.97
C TYR A 113 7.07 -4.28 -14.15
N ASP A 114 6.47 -3.85 -15.26
CA ASP A 114 6.63 -4.49 -16.56
C ASP A 114 7.14 -3.46 -17.60
N LYS A 115 6.92 -3.68 -18.89
CA LYS A 115 7.42 -2.71 -19.89
C LYS A 115 6.66 -1.39 -19.90
N GLU A 116 5.42 -1.39 -19.44
CA GLU A 116 4.46 -0.31 -19.63
C GLU A 116 4.03 0.34 -18.31
N HIS A 117 4.07 -0.42 -17.21
CA HIS A 117 3.52 -0.02 -15.92
C HIS A 117 4.51 -0.23 -14.76
N LEU A 118 4.44 0.69 -13.80
CA LEU A 118 4.85 0.45 -12.43
C LEU A 118 3.64 -0.10 -11.66
N TYR A 119 3.83 -1.24 -11.01
CA TYR A 119 2.85 -1.86 -10.12
C TYR A 119 3.20 -1.57 -8.66
N TYR A 120 2.19 -1.19 -7.90
CA TYR A 120 2.32 -0.88 -6.48
C TYR A 120 1.11 -1.42 -5.74
N ALA A 121 1.32 -2.11 -4.62
CA ALA A 121 0.24 -2.51 -3.74
C ALA A 121 0.56 -2.20 -2.29
N VAL A 122 -0.48 -1.92 -1.52
CA VAL A 122 -0.41 -1.69 -0.09
C VAL A 122 -1.47 -2.53 0.58
N THR A 123 -1.07 -3.28 1.61
CA THR A 123 -1.99 -3.95 2.52
C THR A 123 -1.82 -3.36 3.91
N SER A 124 -2.92 -2.90 4.48
CA SER A 124 -3.01 -2.32 5.82
C SER A 124 -3.97 -3.14 6.65
N PRO A 125 -3.59 -3.61 7.85
CA PRO A 125 -4.51 -4.30 8.73
C PRO A 125 -5.59 -3.33 9.25
N VAL A 126 -6.82 -3.83 9.36
CA VAL A 126 -7.92 -3.12 10.05
C VAL A 126 -7.68 -3.20 11.55
N PHE A 127 -7.41 -2.05 12.18
CA PHE A 127 -7.16 -1.97 13.61
C PHE A 127 -8.00 -0.88 14.31
N PRO A 128 -8.66 -1.19 15.45
CA PRO A 128 -8.80 -2.53 16.03
C PRO A 128 -9.59 -3.47 15.09
N LEU A 129 -9.48 -4.78 15.29
CA LEU A 129 -10.19 -5.77 14.48
C LEU A 129 -11.71 -5.47 14.48
N ASN A 130 -12.37 -5.58 13.32
CA ASN A 130 -13.77 -5.20 13.09
C ASN A 130 -14.07 -3.69 13.25
N SER A 131 -13.06 -2.83 13.19
CA SER A 131 -13.28 -1.39 12.98
C SER A 131 -13.55 -1.07 11.51
N TRP A 132 -13.72 0.21 11.20
CA TRP A 132 -13.99 0.70 9.86
C TRP A 132 -13.10 1.88 9.57
N PHE A 133 -12.53 1.90 8.37
CA PHE A 133 -11.86 3.07 7.86
C PHE A 133 -12.87 4.16 7.51
N LYS A 134 -12.51 5.41 7.79
CA LYS A 134 -13.25 6.60 7.40
C LYS A 134 -12.99 6.90 5.92
N ALA A 135 -14.02 6.80 5.10
CA ALA A 135 -13.95 7.11 3.67
C ALA A 135 -15.22 7.86 3.20
N ARG A 136 -15.23 9.19 3.36
CA ARG A 136 -16.36 10.06 3.00
C ARG A 136 -16.19 10.69 1.61
N GLY A 137 -14.96 10.91 1.16
CA GLY A 137 -14.65 11.43 -0.15
C GLY A 137 -15.03 10.43 -1.23
N ARG A 138 -15.99 10.79 -2.08
CA ARG A 138 -16.50 9.95 -3.17
C ARG A 138 -16.27 10.53 -4.55
N PHE A 139 -15.78 11.76 -4.59
CA PHE A 139 -15.56 12.50 -5.83
C PHE A 139 -14.08 12.42 -6.16
N PRO A 140 -13.71 11.79 -7.29
CA PRO A 140 -12.35 11.86 -7.79
C PRO A 140 -11.88 13.32 -7.90
N ASP A 141 -10.59 13.55 -7.75
CA ASP A 141 -9.95 14.87 -7.86
C ASP A 141 -10.38 15.92 -6.83
N VAL A 142 -11.15 15.55 -5.79
CA VAL A 142 -11.48 16.46 -4.68
C VAL A 142 -10.62 16.12 -3.47
N LEU A 143 -9.49 16.82 -3.33
CA LEU A 143 -8.56 16.61 -2.24
C LEU A 143 -9.01 17.27 -0.93
N SER A 144 -9.19 18.60 -0.91
CA SER A 144 -9.21 19.38 0.35
C SER A 144 -10.60 19.88 0.80
N HIS A 145 -11.70 19.44 0.17
CA HIS A 145 -13.03 19.90 0.57
C HIS A 145 -13.38 19.45 2.01
N PRO A 146 -13.88 20.31 2.90
CA PRO A 146 -14.07 19.97 4.32
C PRO A 146 -15.07 18.82 4.58
N LEU A 147 -16.05 18.63 3.68
CA LEU A 147 -17.11 17.63 3.85
C LEU A 147 -16.85 16.32 3.09
N TYR A 148 -16.19 16.40 1.94
CA TYR A 148 -16.09 15.30 0.98
C TYR A 148 -14.73 15.25 0.26
N GLY A 149 -13.73 15.96 0.78
CA GLY A 149 -12.36 15.86 0.30
C GLY A 149 -11.66 14.65 0.88
N ILE A 150 -10.87 13.98 0.05
CA ILE A 150 -10.12 12.76 0.41
C ILE A 150 -9.07 13.05 1.49
N LEU A 151 -8.52 14.26 1.57
CA LEU A 151 -7.46 14.64 2.52
C LEU A 151 -7.79 14.27 3.98
N TRP A 152 -9.07 14.32 4.35
CA TRP A 152 -9.57 14.11 5.71
C TRP A 152 -10.08 12.70 5.99
N ASP A 153 -9.99 11.80 5.02
CA ASP A 153 -10.29 10.38 5.18
C ASP A 153 -9.05 9.60 5.63
N ASP A 154 -9.27 8.36 6.07
CA ASP A 154 -8.18 7.40 6.05
C ASP A 154 -7.78 7.20 4.59
N LYS A 155 -6.48 7.33 4.29
CA LYS A 155 -5.99 7.30 2.92
C LYS A 155 -4.55 6.85 2.84
N LEU A 156 -4.21 6.33 1.67
CA LEU A 156 -2.85 6.06 1.23
C LEU A 156 -2.39 7.28 0.44
N GLU A 157 -1.24 7.81 0.81
CA GLU A 157 -0.54 8.84 0.04
C GLU A 157 0.69 8.18 -0.59
N MET A 158 0.81 8.24 -1.91
CA MET A 158 1.98 7.78 -2.64
C MET A 158 2.59 8.94 -3.41
N GLU A 159 3.88 9.17 -3.20
CA GLU A 159 4.66 10.18 -3.93
C GLU A 159 5.75 9.50 -4.76
N LEU A 160 5.89 9.90 -6.03
CA LEU A 160 6.91 9.40 -6.93
C LEU A 160 7.67 10.56 -7.58
N ARG A 161 9.00 10.47 -7.50
CA ARG A 161 9.93 11.35 -8.22
C ARG A 161 10.75 10.47 -9.17
N PRO A 162 10.40 10.38 -10.45
CA PRO A 162 11.10 9.52 -11.39
C PRO A 162 12.41 10.18 -11.80
N HIS A 163 13.39 10.21 -10.90
CA HIS A 163 14.73 10.71 -11.19
C HIS A 163 15.73 9.96 -10.33
N ASP A 164 16.89 9.62 -10.89
CA ASP A 164 17.94 8.87 -10.21
C ASP A 164 18.73 9.74 -9.20
N ASP A 165 18.91 11.02 -9.53
CA ASP A 165 19.39 12.06 -8.62
C ASP A 165 18.24 12.68 -7.81
N LEU A 166 18.30 12.58 -6.48
CA LEU A 166 17.26 13.07 -5.57
C LEU A 166 17.12 14.60 -5.58
N ALA A 167 18.25 15.32 -5.68
CA ALA A 167 18.25 16.78 -5.63
C ALA A 167 17.64 17.36 -6.91
N GLU A 168 17.94 16.75 -8.06
CA GLU A 168 17.34 17.12 -9.33
C GLU A 168 15.87 16.70 -9.39
N GLY A 169 15.53 15.48 -8.94
CA GLY A 169 14.14 15.04 -8.82
C GLY A 169 13.28 16.00 -8.00
N PHE A 170 13.81 16.52 -6.88
CA PHE A 170 13.09 17.51 -6.08
C PHE A 170 12.81 18.82 -6.83
N LYS A 171 13.74 19.29 -7.68
CA LYS A 171 13.51 20.46 -8.55
C LYS A 171 12.50 20.17 -9.65
N LEU A 172 12.52 18.96 -10.22
CA LEU A 172 11.60 18.56 -11.28
C LEU A 172 10.18 18.32 -10.76
N GLY A 173 10.03 18.05 -9.46
CA GLY A 173 8.73 17.90 -8.82
C GLY A 173 8.39 16.45 -8.48
N LEU A 174 7.13 16.21 -8.14
CA LEU A 174 6.62 14.90 -7.74
C LEU A 174 5.26 14.64 -8.37
N PHE A 175 4.97 13.36 -8.56
CA PHE A 175 3.65 12.82 -8.87
C PHE A 175 3.05 12.26 -7.60
N ARG A 176 1.78 12.56 -7.34
CA ARG A 176 1.11 12.12 -6.12
C ARG A 176 -0.27 11.54 -6.38
N TRP A 177 -0.58 10.52 -5.59
CA TRP A 177 -1.87 9.89 -5.50
C TRP A 177 -2.32 9.87 -4.04
N ASP A 178 -3.55 10.28 -3.80
CA ASP A 178 -4.23 10.16 -2.52
C ASP A 178 -5.44 9.23 -2.72
N VAL A 179 -5.38 8.01 -2.19
CA VAL A 179 -6.41 6.95 -2.40
C VAL A 179 -7.05 6.56 -1.09
N ASN A 180 -8.39 6.59 -1.03
CA ASN A 180 -9.12 6.18 0.16
C ASN A 180 -9.66 4.72 0.06
N PRO A 181 -10.15 4.15 1.17
CA PRO A 181 -10.66 2.79 1.24
C PRO A 181 -11.72 2.37 0.21
N ILE A 182 -12.51 3.31 -0.29
CA ILE A 182 -13.58 3.05 -1.28
C ILE A 182 -13.11 3.30 -2.72
N ALA A 183 -11.79 3.28 -2.95
CA ALA A 183 -11.14 3.50 -4.24
C ALA A 183 -11.39 4.88 -4.87
N SER A 184 -11.88 5.86 -4.10
CA SER A 184 -11.90 7.25 -4.57
C SER A 184 -10.49 7.81 -4.42
N TYR A 185 -10.01 8.47 -5.47
CA TYR A 185 -8.66 9.00 -5.49
C TYR A 185 -8.58 10.40 -6.10
N ALA A 186 -7.54 11.13 -5.71
CA ALA A 186 -7.09 12.32 -6.41
C ALA A 186 -5.64 12.11 -6.86
N ASP A 187 -5.34 12.48 -8.10
CA ASP A 187 -3.98 12.54 -8.59
C ASP A 187 -3.59 13.99 -8.92
N TRP A 188 -2.33 14.32 -8.66
CA TRP A 188 -1.82 15.66 -8.93
C TRP A 188 -0.30 15.65 -9.06
N TYR A 189 0.18 16.60 -9.85
CA TYR A 189 1.60 16.89 -10.00
C TYR A 189 1.94 18.10 -9.14
N TRP A 190 3.17 18.17 -8.63
CA TRP A 190 3.67 19.36 -7.96
C TRP A 190 5.12 19.62 -8.30
N SER A 191 5.47 20.90 -8.46
CA SER A 191 6.86 21.33 -8.56
C SER A 191 7.07 22.62 -7.78
N GLN A 192 8.32 22.94 -7.48
CA GLN A 192 8.67 24.22 -6.85
C GLN A 192 8.34 25.42 -7.75
N GLN A 193 8.42 25.24 -9.07
CA GLN A 193 8.26 26.31 -10.06
C GLN A 193 6.80 26.61 -10.35
N THR A 194 5.94 25.59 -10.37
CA THR A 194 4.53 25.70 -10.79
C THR A 194 3.54 25.48 -9.66
N GLY A 195 3.98 25.00 -8.50
CA GLY A 195 3.08 24.58 -7.43
C GLY A 195 2.27 23.34 -7.79
N GLN A 196 1.08 23.20 -7.20
CA GLN A 196 0.16 22.08 -7.42
C GLN A 196 -0.54 22.20 -8.78
N ASP A 197 -0.58 21.10 -9.53
CA ASP A 197 -1.27 20.98 -10.80
C ASP A 197 -2.18 19.74 -10.82
N PHE A 198 -3.48 20.00 -10.64
CA PHE A 198 -4.55 19.00 -10.70
C PHE A 198 -5.02 18.68 -12.13
N LYS A 199 -4.43 19.31 -13.16
CA LYS A 199 -4.74 19.02 -14.58
C LYS A 199 -4.02 17.77 -15.07
N TRP A 200 -2.90 17.41 -14.45
CA TRP A 200 -2.26 16.13 -14.71
C TRP A 200 -3.23 15.00 -14.38
N LYS A 201 -3.22 13.96 -15.21
CA LYS A 201 -3.98 12.74 -15.00
C LYS A 201 -3.02 11.58 -15.16
N SER A 202 -2.88 10.78 -14.11
CA SER A 202 -2.02 9.63 -14.07
C SER A 202 -2.47 8.53 -15.03
N ASN A 203 -3.77 8.48 -15.35
CA ASN A 203 -4.41 7.35 -16.04
C ASN A 203 -4.09 5.99 -15.38
N ALA A 204 -3.72 6.00 -14.09
CA ALA A 204 -3.45 4.79 -13.35
C ALA A 204 -4.74 3.99 -13.16
N VAL A 205 -4.65 2.67 -13.32
CA VAL A 205 -5.72 1.79 -12.86
C VAL A 205 -5.51 1.59 -11.37
N ILE A 206 -6.48 2.02 -10.57
CA ILE A 206 -6.43 1.93 -9.11
C ILE A 206 -7.66 1.16 -8.63
N ARG A 207 -7.44 0.16 -7.78
CA ARG A 207 -8.52 -0.57 -7.09
C ARG A 207 -8.21 -0.68 -5.61
N SER A 208 -9.27 -0.75 -4.82
CA SER A 208 -9.19 -0.84 -3.37
C SER A 208 -10.32 -1.71 -2.86
N GLN A 209 -9.99 -2.59 -1.92
CA GLN A 209 -10.96 -3.39 -1.20
C GLN A 209 -10.67 -3.35 0.30
N VAL A 210 -11.74 -3.32 1.09
CA VAL A 210 -11.68 -3.46 2.54
C VAL A 210 -12.54 -4.62 2.98
N ASP A 211 -12.00 -5.47 3.83
CA ASP A 211 -12.76 -6.45 4.61
C ASP A 211 -12.61 -6.19 6.11
N ARG A 212 -12.91 -7.19 6.96
CA ARG A 212 -12.87 -7.02 8.43
C ARG A 212 -11.46 -7.04 9.00
N GLU A 213 -10.48 -7.50 8.21
CA GLU A 213 -9.11 -7.77 8.63
C GLU A 213 -8.12 -6.86 7.93
N ARG A 214 -8.37 -6.49 6.67
CA ARG A 214 -7.42 -5.77 5.83
C ARG A 214 -8.09 -4.76 4.91
N TRP A 215 -7.31 -3.74 4.58
CA TRP A 215 -7.52 -2.85 3.46
C TRP A 215 -6.37 -3.04 2.48
N VAL A 216 -6.72 -3.29 1.23
CA VAL A 216 -5.78 -3.48 0.12
C VAL A 216 -6.01 -2.39 -0.92
N VAL A 217 -4.93 -1.78 -1.41
CA VAL A 217 -4.93 -0.86 -2.56
C VAL A 217 -3.92 -1.35 -3.57
N GLU A 218 -4.31 -1.42 -4.84
CA GLU A 218 -3.45 -1.82 -5.96
C GLU A 218 -3.45 -0.75 -7.05
N PHE A 219 -2.28 -0.55 -7.66
CA PHE A 219 -2.03 0.41 -8.72
C PHE A 219 -1.36 -0.28 -9.92
N ALA A 220 -1.78 0.09 -11.12
CA ALA A 220 -0.96 0.00 -12.33
C ALA A 220 -0.79 1.41 -12.90
N ILE A 221 0.43 1.95 -12.81
CA ILE A 221 0.77 3.32 -13.20
C ILE A 221 1.50 3.29 -14.53
N PRO A 222 0.93 3.81 -15.63
CA PRO A 222 1.60 3.83 -16.91
C PRO A 222 2.86 4.71 -16.86
N PHE A 223 4.01 4.21 -17.30
CA PHE A 223 5.24 5.01 -17.36
C PHE A 223 5.09 6.26 -18.23
N ALA A 224 4.26 6.20 -19.27
CA ALA A 224 3.96 7.35 -20.12
C ALA A 224 3.35 8.52 -19.34
N ALA A 225 2.60 8.27 -18.26
CA ALA A 225 1.99 9.31 -17.44
C ALA A 225 3.01 10.11 -16.61
N LEU A 226 4.21 9.56 -16.40
CA LEU A 226 5.30 10.21 -15.67
C LEU A 226 6.08 11.23 -16.54
N ASN A 227 5.72 11.35 -17.83
CA ASN A 227 6.27 12.34 -18.75
C ASN A 227 5.38 13.60 -18.79
N TYR A 228 5.33 14.34 -17.67
CA TYR A 228 4.50 15.55 -17.52
C TYR A 228 5.25 16.67 -16.79
N GLY A 229 4.78 17.91 -16.96
CA GLY A 229 5.35 19.07 -16.28
C GLY A 229 6.83 19.26 -16.64
N ASN A 230 7.68 19.44 -15.64
CA ASN A 230 9.12 19.63 -15.85
C ASN A 230 9.81 18.36 -16.39
N TYR A 231 9.20 17.18 -16.26
CA TYR A 231 9.75 15.95 -16.84
C TYR A 231 9.55 15.87 -18.37
N ALA A 232 8.60 16.63 -18.93
CA ALA A 232 8.27 16.59 -20.37
C ALA A 232 9.34 17.21 -21.28
N ALA A 233 10.18 18.11 -20.75
CA ALA A 233 11.21 18.81 -21.51
C ALA A 233 12.58 18.08 -21.52
N GLY A 234 12.70 16.98 -20.78
CA GLY A 234 13.95 16.24 -20.59
C GLY A 234 14.03 14.94 -21.39
N LYS A 235 15.17 14.25 -21.25
CA LYS A 235 15.23 12.82 -21.56
C LYS A 235 14.17 12.11 -20.70
N PRO A 236 13.43 11.12 -21.23
CA PRO A 236 12.45 10.40 -20.44
C PRO A 236 13.08 9.99 -19.10
N PRO A 237 12.46 10.34 -17.97
CA PRO A 237 13.05 10.14 -16.65
C PRO A 237 13.42 8.68 -16.37
N ILE A 238 12.73 7.79 -17.06
CA ILE A 238 12.95 6.35 -17.07
C ILE A 238 13.04 5.98 -18.56
N ALA A 239 14.16 5.39 -19.00
CA ALA A 239 14.18 4.72 -20.29
C ALA A 239 13.12 3.61 -20.20
N SER A 240 12.12 3.59 -21.09
CA SER A 240 11.08 2.55 -21.07
C SER A 240 11.48 1.43 -22.02
N PRO A 241 11.55 0.15 -21.55
CA PRO A 241 11.45 -0.27 -20.15
C PRO A 241 12.72 0.06 -19.34
N PRO A 242 12.63 0.26 -18.01
CA PRO A 242 13.81 0.40 -17.16
C PRO A 242 14.77 -0.77 -17.40
N ALA A 243 16.08 -0.54 -17.29
CA ALA A 243 17.02 -1.65 -17.31
C ALA A 243 16.75 -2.58 -16.11
N ASP A 244 16.90 -3.89 -16.30
CA ASP A 244 16.72 -4.83 -15.21
C ASP A 244 17.67 -4.50 -14.03
N GLY A 245 17.14 -4.56 -12.81
CA GLY A 245 17.85 -4.14 -11.60
C GLY A 245 17.95 -2.62 -11.35
N THR A 246 17.18 -1.79 -12.08
CA THR A 246 17.09 -0.34 -11.82
C THR A 246 16.76 -0.08 -10.35
N VAL A 247 17.57 0.76 -9.72
CA VAL A 247 17.41 1.12 -8.31
C VAL A 247 16.35 2.21 -8.20
N ALA A 248 15.21 1.90 -7.58
CA ALA A 248 14.27 2.91 -7.13
C ALA A 248 14.72 3.41 -5.75
N ARG A 249 15.03 4.70 -5.66
CA ARG A 249 15.34 5.33 -4.36
C ARG A 249 14.04 5.88 -3.80
N MET A 250 13.61 5.35 -2.66
CA MET A 250 12.53 5.95 -1.88
C MET A 250 13.14 7.15 -1.14
N ALA A 251 12.63 8.35 -1.40
CA ALA A 251 13.06 9.54 -0.66
C ALA A 251 12.62 9.39 0.81
N GLN A 252 13.53 9.63 1.75
CA GLN A 252 13.15 9.89 3.14
C GLN A 252 12.61 11.32 3.20
N GLY A 253 11.31 11.47 3.49
CA GLY A 253 10.68 12.74 3.81
C GLY A 253 10.94 13.14 5.24
#